data_AF-A0A534X3A3-F1
#
_entry.id   AF-A0A534X3A3-F1
#
_cell.length_a   1.000
_cell.length_b   1.000
_cell.length_c   1.000
_cell.angle_alpha   90.00
_cell.angle_beta   90.00
_cell.angle_gamma   90.00
#
_symmetry.space_group_name_H-M   'P 1'
#
loop_
_entity.id
_entity.type
_entity.pdbx_description
1 polymer ?
#
loop_
_entity_poly.entity_id
_entity_poly.type
_entity_poly.pdbx_seq_one_letter_code
_entity_poly.pdbx_strand_id
1 'polypeptide(L)'
;MAARPDLAALLADPARAVEVPVETRQALLDELAVHEGRCRLVRDLLTVSLARCGLQLETPPDSEPYTLEQVTTKLQKSRAWTRRKAKRGEIPGAHKVGRSWVFDRPPFERWRRRPEVG
;
A
#
# COMPACT_ATOMS: atom_id res chain seq x y z
N MET A 1 -43.29 25.35 -11.92
CA MET A 1 -42.37 24.27 -11.51
C MET A 1 -41.10 24.94 -11.03
N ALA A 2 -40.82 24.94 -9.72
CA ALA A 2 -39.61 25.55 -9.19
C ALA A 2 -38.39 24.75 -9.66
N ALA A 3 -37.36 25.43 -10.18
CA ALA A 3 -36.11 24.81 -10.59
C ALA A 3 -35.48 24.10 -9.38
N ARG A 4 -35.11 22.82 -9.55
CA ARG A 4 -34.47 22.03 -8.50
C ARG A 4 -33.17 22.71 -8.10
N PRO A 5 -32.96 23.07 -6.83
CA PRO A 5 -31.72 23.71 -6.40
C PRO A 5 -30.54 22.76 -6.66
N ASP A 6 -29.47 23.30 -7.24
CA ASP A 6 -28.26 22.57 -7.58
C ASP A 6 -27.37 22.41 -6.33
N LEU A 7 -27.21 21.16 -5.87
CA LEU A 7 -26.34 20.83 -4.75
C LEU A 7 -24.90 21.27 -4.99
N ALA A 8 -24.39 21.20 -6.23
CA ALA A 8 -23.03 21.60 -6.54
C ALA A 8 -22.81 23.10 -6.33
N ALA A 9 -23.78 23.93 -6.72
CA ALA A 9 -23.75 25.37 -6.49
C ALA A 9 -23.78 25.72 -4.99
N LEU A 10 -24.52 24.98 -4.17
CA LEU A 10 -24.57 25.18 -2.72
C LEU A 10 -23.30 24.73 -2.00
N LEU A 11 -22.65 23.67 -2.50
CA LEU A 11 -21.34 23.27 -1.99
C LEU A 11 -20.24 24.29 -2.33
N ALA A 12 -20.37 25.00 -3.46
CA ALA A 12 -19.46 26.07 -3.85
C ALA A 12 -19.69 27.38 -3.07
N ASP A 13 -20.93 27.67 -2.67
CA ASP A 13 -21.29 28.84 -1.86
C ASP A 13 -22.33 28.49 -0.77
N PRO A 14 -21.87 28.04 0.43
CA PRO A 14 -22.76 27.59 1.50
C PRO A 14 -23.63 28.69 2.10
N ALA A 15 -23.25 29.96 1.95
CA ALA A 15 -24.03 31.08 2.48
C ALA A 15 -25.43 31.14 1.85
N ARG A 16 -25.58 30.62 0.62
CA ARG A 16 -26.85 30.56 -0.12
C ARG A 16 -27.83 29.51 0.38
N ALA A 17 -27.44 28.67 1.34
CA ALA A 17 -28.36 27.69 1.94
C ALA A 17 -29.62 28.35 2.54
N VAL A 18 -29.53 29.60 2.98
CA VAL A 18 -30.69 30.37 3.50
C VAL A 18 -31.72 30.70 2.42
N GLU A 19 -31.32 30.75 1.15
CA GLU A 19 -32.17 31.05 0.00
C GLU A 19 -32.99 29.83 -0.47
N VAL A 20 -32.69 28.63 0.04
CA VAL A 20 -33.31 27.38 -0.39
C VAL A 20 -34.78 27.32 0.08
N PRO A 21 -35.75 27.20 -0.85
CA PRO A 21 -37.17 27.09 -0.52
C PRO A 21 -37.45 25.87 0.37
N VAL A 22 -38.31 26.05 1.38
CA VAL A 22 -38.61 25.03 2.41
C VAL A 22 -39.09 23.71 1.78
N GLU A 23 -39.86 23.80 0.71
CA GLU A 23 -40.46 22.68 -0.01
C GLU A 23 -39.41 21.76 -0.66
N THR A 24 -38.22 22.29 -0.92
CA THR A 24 -37.11 21.54 -1.57
C THR A 24 -36.03 21.08 -0.60
N ARG A 25 -36.07 21.54 0.66
CA ARG A 25 -35.00 21.28 1.64
C ARG A 25 -34.81 19.79 1.93
N GLN A 26 -35.89 19.03 2.11
CA GLN A 26 -35.76 17.61 2.43
C GLN A 26 -35.09 16.84 1.28
N ALA A 27 -35.51 17.07 0.04
CA ALA A 27 -34.91 16.45 -1.13
C ALA A 27 -33.42 16.82 -1.27
N LEU A 28 -33.05 18.05 -0.93
CA LEU A 28 -31.66 18.50 -0.93
C LEU A 28 -30.83 17.85 0.19
N LEU A 29 -31.40 17.69 1.39
CA LEU A 29 -30.75 16.97 2.50
C LEU A 29 -30.51 15.50 2.16
N ASP A 30 -31.47 14.83 1.51
CA ASP A 30 -31.32 13.45 1.05
C ASP A 30 -30.19 13.35 0.01
N GLU A 31 -30.10 14.32 -0.91
CA GLU A 31 -29.03 14.40 -1.91
C GLU A 31 -27.66 14.65 -1.28
N LEU A 32 -27.59 15.53 -0.27
CA LEU A 32 -26.38 15.79 0.51
C LEU A 32 -25.91 14.54 1.25
N ALA A 33 -26.81 13.80 1.89
CA ALA A 33 -26.47 12.55 2.57
C ALA A 33 -25.89 11.49 1.61
N VAL A 34 -26.45 11.39 0.40
CA VAL A 34 -25.90 10.52 -0.65
C VAL A 34 -24.51 10.99 -1.09
N HIS A 35 -24.31 12.30 -1.24
CA HIS A 35 -23.02 12.88 -1.59
C HIS A 35 -21.95 12.60 -0.51
N GLU A 36 -22.27 12.83 0.76
CA GLU A 36 -21.39 12.54 1.90
C GLU A 36 -21.01 11.06 1.95
N GLY A 37 -21.96 10.15 1.73
CA GLY A 37 -21.71 8.71 1.65
C GLY A 37 -20.72 8.33 0.54
N ARG A 38 -20.85 8.93 -0.64
CA ARG A 38 -19.91 8.72 -1.77
C ARG A 38 -18.52 9.27 -1.46
N CYS A 39 -18.44 10.48 -0.91
CA CYS A 39 -17.17 11.09 -0.51
C CYS A 39 -16.45 10.26 0.55
N ARG A 40 -17.19 9.73 1.54
CA ARG A 40 -16.67 8.80 2.53
C ARG A 40 -16.12 7.52 1.90
N LEU A 41 -16.86 6.90 0.97
CA LEU A 41 -16.40 5.70 0.28
C LEU A 41 -15.09 5.95 -0.48
N VAL A 42 -15.00 7.05 -1.23
CA VAL A 42 -13.78 7.43 -1.96
C VAL A 42 -12.61 7.63 -1.00
N ARG A 43 -12.82 8.35 0.11
CA ARG A 43 -11.79 8.53 1.14
C ARG A 43 -11.32 7.20 1.73
N ASP A 44 -12.25 6.32 2.07
CA ASP A 44 -11.93 5.02 2.67
C ASP A 44 -11.14 4.14 1.67
N LEU A 45 -11.52 4.15 0.38
CA LEU A 45 -10.78 3.47 -0.69
C LEU A 45 -9.37 4.05 -0.90
N LEU A 46 -9.23 5.38 -0.90
CA LEU A 46 -7.91 6.02 -0.99
C LEU A 46 -7.04 5.71 0.23
N THR A 47 -7.64 5.67 1.42
CA THR A 47 -6.95 5.32 2.67
C THR A 47 -6.44 3.89 2.61
N VAL A 48 -7.27 2.94 2.16
CA VAL A 48 -6.86 1.54 1.94
C VAL A 48 -5.77 1.46 0.88
N SER A 49 -5.88 2.22 -0.22
CA SER A 49 -4.83 2.26 -1.25
C SER A 49 -3.51 2.77 -0.69
N LEU A 50 -3.53 3.83 0.10
CA LEU A 50 -2.33 4.38 0.75
C LEU A 50 -1.74 3.38 1.74
N ALA A 51 -2.56 2.71 2.56
CA ALA A 51 -2.09 1.66 3.47
C ALA A 51 -1.46 0.48 2.71
N ARG A 52 -2.05 0.08 1.57
CA ARG A 52 -1.50 -0.97 0.71
C ARG A 52 -0.20 -0.54 0.02
N CYS A 53 -0.09 0.70 -0.43
CA CYS A 53 1.15 1.27 -0.96
C CYS A 53 2.22 1.40 0.13
N GLY A 54 1.83 1.74 1.37
CA GLY A 54 2.70 1.76 2.54
C GLY A 54 3.27 0.38 2.89
N LEU A 55 2.49 -0.68 2.67
CA LEU A 55 2.96 -2.06 2.79
C LEU A 55 3.84 -2.51 1.59
N GLN A 56 3.74 -1.85 0.44
CA GLN A 56 4.57 -2.11 -0.75
C GLN A 56 5.88 -1.32 -0.79
N LEU A 57 6.12 -0.40 0.16
CA LEU A 57 7.23 0.55 0.15
C LEU A 57 8.65 -0.04 0.34
N GLU A 58 8.83 -1.37 0.20
CA GLU A 58 10.17 -1.96 0.27
C GLU A 58 10.47 -3.03 -0.78
N THR A 59 9.83 -2.98 -1.95
CA THR A 59 10.32 -3.75 -3.11
C THR A 59 10.59 -2.81 -4.28
N PRO A 60 11.83 -2.33 -4.46
CA PRO A 60 12.22 -1.72 -5.71
C PRO A 60 12.05 -2.79 -6.81
N PRO A 61 11.28 -2.53 -7.89
CA PRO A 61 10.97 -3.52 -8.92
C PRO A 61 12.22 -4.04 -9.66
N ASP A 62 13.36 -3.35 -9.55
CA ASP A 62 14.60 -3.66 -10.28
C ASP A 62 15.78 -4.11 -9.40
N SER A 63 15.54 -4.52 -8.15
CA SER A 63 16.62 -5.08 -7.34
C SER A 63 16.96 -6.51 -7.79
N GLU A 64 17.83 -6.63 -8.80
CA GLU A 64 18.31 -7.91 -9.33
C GLU A 64 18.68 -8.87 -8.18
N PRO A 65 18.03 -10.03 -8.02
CA PRO A 65 18.24 -10.91 -6.87
C PRO A 65 19.71 -11.31 -6.67
N TYR A 66 20.12 -11.53 -5.42
CA TYR A 66 21.47 -12.04 -5.18
C TYR A 66 21.57 -13.53 -5.49
N THR A 67 22.71 -13.91 -6.07
CA THR A 67 23.09 -15.31 -6.19
C THR A 67 23.65 -15.84 -4.87
N LEU A 68 23.71 -17.18 -4.74
CA LEU A 68 24.35 -17.82 -3.60
C LEU A 68 25.77 -17.32 -3.35
N GLU A 69 26.55 -17.06 -4.41
CA GLU A 69 27.93 -16.59 -4.30
C GLU A 69 27.98 -15.17 -3.71
N GLN A 70 27.17 -14.26 -4.24
CA GLN A 70 27.08 -12.89 -3.74
C GLN A 70 26.65 -12.85 -2.27
N VAL A 71 25.69 -13.69 -1.87
CA VAL A 71 25.27 -13.82 -0.47
C VAL A 71 26.40 -14.36 0.41
N THR A 72 27.14 -15.37 -0.04
CA THR A 72 28.25 -15.91 0.75
C THR A 72 29.35 -14.89 0.99
N THR A 73 29.67 -14.08 -0.02
CA THR A 73 30.62 -12.97 0.13
C THR A 73 30.10 -11.91 1.09
N LYS A 74 28.82 -11.54 0.99
CA LYS A 74 28.22 -10.51 1.85
C LYS A 74 28.06 -10.94 3.31
N LEU A 75 27.86 -12.23 3.56
CA LEU A 75 27.77 -12.80 4.91
C LEU A 75 29.13 -13.23 5.47
N GLN A 76 30.16 -13.31 4.62
CA GLN A 76 31.47 -13.89 4.97
C GLN A 76 31.35 -15.31 5.56
N LYS A 77 30.40 -16.10 5.04
CA LYS A 77 30.16 -17.50 5.46
C LYS A 77 30.36 -18.47 4.28
N SER A 78 30.58 -19.74 4.58
CA SER A 78 30.77 -20.77 3.55
C SER A 78 29.50 -21.06 2.77
N ARG A 79 29.64 -21.46 1.50
CA ARG A 79 28.51 -21.89 0.64
C ARG A 79 27.64 -22.97 1.28
N ALA A 80 28.26 -23.94 1.97
CA ALA A 80 27.54 -25.01 2.65
C ALA A 80 26.73 -24.52 3.85
N TRP A 81 27.20 -23.48 4.55
CA TRP A 81 26.43 -22.85 5.63
C TRP A 81 25.23 -22.09 5.06
N THR A 82 25.44 -21.23 4.07
CA THR A 82 24.37 -20.41 3.45
C THR A 82 23.29 -21.29 2.84
N ARG A 83 23.67 -22.36 2.13
CA ARG A 83 22.72 -23.31 1.54
C ARG A 83 21.88 -24.04 2.61
N ARG A 84 22.48 -24.41 3.74
CA ARG A 84 21.76 -25.06 4.85
C ARG A 84 20.74 -24.12 5.47
N LYS A 85 21.12 -22.86 5.74
CA LYS A 85 20.23 -21.83 6.27
C LYS A 85 19.08 -21.49 5.32
N ALA A 86 19.38 -21.34 4.02
CA ALA A 86 18.38 -21.14 2.98
C ALA A 86 17.38 -22.31 2.91
N LYS A 87 17.86 -23.56 2.94
CA LYS A 87 17.00 -24.76 2.95
C LYS A 87 16.08 -24.82 4.19
N ARG A 88 16.53 -24.29 5.33
CA ARG A 88 15.75 -24.23 6.58
C ARG A 88 14.77 -23.04 6.63
N GLY A 89 14.77 -22.17 5.61
CA GLY A 89 13.93 -20.97 5.59
C GLY A 89 14.41 -19.86 6.53
N GLU A 90 15.64 -19.94 7.03
CA GLU A 90 16.19 -18.99 8.01
C GLU A 90 16.75 -17.73 7.35
N ILE A 91 16.87 -17.70 6.01
CA ILE A 91 17.27 -16.51 5.24
C ILE A 91 16.01 -15.97 4.53
N PRO A 92 15.49 -14.81 4.92
CA PRO A 92 14.34 -14.18 4.27
C PRO A 92 14.62 -13.89 2.79
N GLY A 93 13.65 -14.18 1.92
CA GLY A 93 13.76 -14.01 0.47
C GLY A 93 14.56 -15.10 -0.26
N ALA A 94 15.06 -16.12 0.46
CA ALA A 94 15.73 -17.25 -0.15
C ALA A 94 14.73 -18.22 -0.80
N HIS A 95 14.87 -18.44 -2.10
CA HIS A 95 14.07 -19.40 -2.83
C HIS A 95 14.90 -20.09 -3.93
N LYS A 96 14.38 -21.19 -4.46
CA LYS A 96 15.09 -22.01 -5.44
C LYS A 96 14.56 -21.72 -6.85
N VAL A 97 15.46 -21.37 -7.77
CA VAL A 97 15.16 -21.18 -9.20
C VAL A 97 15.95 -22.23 -9.98
N GLY A 98 15.25 -23.25 -10.49
CA GLY A 98 15.87 -24.41 -11.12
C GLY A 98 16.79 -25.17 -10.15
N ARG A 99 18.10 -25.19 -10.45
CA ARG A 99 19.14 -25.83 -9.60
C ARG A 99 19.83 -24.86 -8.65
N SER A 100 19.56 -23.55 -8.76
CA SER A 100 20.26 -22.50 -8.05
C SER A 100 19.41 -21.90 -6.93
N TRP A 101 20.09 -21.35 -5.92
CA TRP A 101 19.45 -20.54 -4.87
C TRP A 101 19.57 -19.07 -5.23
N VAL A 102 18.44 -18.37 -5.08
CA VAL A 102 18.26 -16.95 -5.36
C VAL A 102 17.73 -16.29 -4.09
N PHE A 103 18.16 -15.06 -3.85
CA PHE A 103 17.85 -14.32 -2.63
C PHE A 103 17.37 -12.92 -2.99
N ASP A 104 16.11 -12.63 -2.66
CA ASP A 104 15.55 -11.29 -2.88
C ASP A 104 16.34 -10.25 -2.08
N ARG A 105 16.84 -9.20 -2.77
CA ARG A 105 17.73 -8.23 -2.12
C ARG A 105 17.10 -7.51 -0.94
N PRO A 106 15.88 -6.94 -1.02
CA PRO A 106 15.34 -6.17 0.09
C PRO A 106 15.18 -6.96 1.40
N PRO A 107 14.52 -8.15 1.42
CA PRO A 107 14.39 -8.92 2.66
C PRO A 107 15.75 -9.43 3.17
N PHE A 108 16.68 -9.80 2.28
CA PHE A 108 18.03 -10.22 2.66
C PHE A 108 18.83 -9.08 3.32
N GLU A 109 18.85 -7.89 2.71
CA GLU A 109 19.61 -6.73 3.23
C GLU A 109 19.05 -6.25 4.57
N ARG A 110 17.72 -6.27 4.75
CA ARG A 110 17.09 -5.98 6.05
C ARG A 110 17.46 -6.99 7.11
N TRP A 111 17.39 -8.28 6.77
CA TRP A 111 17.74 -9.35 7.70
C TRP A 111 19.22 -9.30 8.10
N ARG A 112 20.13 -9.08 7.14
CA ARG A 112 21.57 -8.99 7.38
C ARG A 112 21.96 -7.88 8.36
N ARG A 113 21.21 -6.78 8.40
CA ARG A 113 21.44 -5.66 9.33
C ARG A 113 21.04 -5.96 10.77
N ARG A 114 20.36 -7.09 11.04
CA ARG A 114 19.99 -7.48 12.40
C ARG A 114 21.23 -7.96 13.17
N PRO A 115 21.35 -7.63 14.47
CA PRO A 115 22.50 -8.02 15.30
C PRO A 115 22.65 -9.54 15.49
N GLU A 116 21.61 -10.32 15.18
CA GLU A 116 21.55 -11.78 15.39
C GLU A 116 22.19 -12.63 14.28
N VAL A 117 22.80 -12.03 13.26
CA VAL A 117 23.34 -12.76 12.08
C VAL A 117 24.80 -13.25 12.28
N GLY A 118 25.29 -13.22 13.53
CA GLY A 118 26.62 -13.74 13.96
C GLY A 118 26.73 -15.25 13.98
#